data_AF-A0A7C9AL94-F1
#
_entry.id   AF-A0A7C9AL94-F1
#
_cell.length_a   1.000
_cell.length_b   1.000
_cell.length_c   1.000
_cell.angle_alpha   90.00
_cell.angle_beta   90.00
_cell.angle_gamma   90.00
#
_symmetry.space_group_name_H-M   'P 1'
#
loop_
_entity.id
_entity.type
_entity.pdbx_description
1 polymer ?
#
loop_
_entity_poly.entity_id
_entity_poly.type
_entity_poly.pdbx_seq_one_letter_code
_entity_poly.pdbx_strand_id
1 'polypeptide(L)'
;FQSNILMLGLSPSDFVLHSISNVHASDLEQTLLALPFADALKLLSYLKNWTTYTEKVELICRLAIVLLHTHYHQLISMLSARSILSELKDALHAIVKECKDTLGFNLAAMDHLKQLIAAESDAPFRDAKTKLLEIRSQLAKRNEFRPETREERKKKKKQKKGTDGHA
;
A
#
# COMPACT_ATOMS: atom_id res chain seq x y z
N PHE A 1 41.78 -9.40 0.00
CA PHE A 1 41.43 -7.97 0.12
C PHE A 1 42.39 -7.35 1.14
N GLN A 2 43.18 -6.35 0.77
CA GLN A 2 43.90 -5.53 1.75
C GLN A 2 43.03 -4.31 2.03
N SER A 3 42.63 -4.11 3.29
CA SER A 3 41.75 -3.02 3.69
C SER A 3 42.46 -1.68 3.53
N ASN A 4 41.90 -0.79 2.71
CA ASN A 4 42.41 0.56 2.54
C ASN A 4 41.91 1.43 3.70
N ILE A 5 42.82 2.07 4.42
CA ILE A 5 42.54 2.92 5.59
C ILE A 5 41.65 4.11 5.21
N LEU A 6 41.79 4.62 3.98
CA LEU A 6 40.96 5.72 3.46
C LEU A 6 39.48 5.32 3.28
N MET A 7 39.20 4.02 3.22
CA MET A 7 37.86 3.48 3.02
C MET A 7 37.20 3.08 4.35
N LEU A 8 37.73 3.59 5.47
CA LEU A 8 37.23 3.32 6.82
C LEU A 8 37.20 1.83 7.19
N GLY A 9 38.01 1.00 6.52
CA GLY A 9 38.00 -0.45 6.68
C GLY A 9 36.82 -1.17 6.00
N LEU A 10 35.98 -0.46 5.26
CA LEU A 10 34.85 -1.01 4.50
C LEU A 10 35.29 -1.61 3.17
N SER A 11 34.45 -2.49 2.60
CA SER A 11 34.63 -2.91 1.21
C SER A 11 34.40 -1.72 0.27
N PRO A 12 34.98 -1.70 -0.94
CA PRO A 12 34.73 -0.65 -1.92
C PRO A 12 33.27 -0.42 -2.26
N SER A 13 32.52 -1.51 -2.35
CA SER A 13 31.08 -1.47 -2.56
C SER A 13 30.39 -0.76 -1.39
N ASP A 14 30.73 -1.12 -0.16
CA ASP A 14 30.04 -0.60 1.04
C ASP A 14 30.43 0.84 1.36
N PHE A 15 31.67 1.23 1.07
CA PHE A 15 32.13 2.61 1.21
C PHE A 15 31.36 3.54 0.25
N VAL A 16 31.15 3.11 -0.99
CA VAL A 16 30.36 3.88 -1.97
C VAL A 16 28.90 3.95 -1.53
N LEU A 17 28.31 2.84 -1.07
CA LEU A 17 26.94 2.84 -0.53
C LEU A 17 26.80 3.77 0.67
N HIS A 18 27.77 3.77 1.58
CA HIS A 18 27.79 4.66 2.74
C HIS A 18 27.85 6.13 2.31
N SER A 19 28.76 6.45 1.37
CA SER A 19 28.92 7.81 0.85
C SER A 19 27.64 8.32 0.18
N ILE A 20 27.00 7.49 -0.65
CA ILE A 20 25.75 7.84 -1.33
C ILE A 20 24.59 7.97 -0.34
N SER A 21 24.53 7.11 0.67
CA SER A 21 23.51 7.16 1.71
C SER A 21 23.57 8.43 2.57
N ASN A 22 24.71 9.12 2.59
CA ASN A 22 24.89 10.38 3.32
C ASN A 22 24.55 11.62 2.45
N VAL A 23 24.35 11.45 1.14
CA VAL A 23 23.96 12.55 0.25
C VAL A 23 22.50 12.90 0.49
N HIS A 24 22.18 14.18 0.51
CA HIS A 24 20.81 14.64 0.66
C HIS A 24 19.97 14.20 -0.55
N ALA A 25 18.72 13.76 -0.31
CA ALA A 25 17.88 13.19 -1.34
C ALA A 25 17.61 14.15 -2.52
N SER A 26 17.61 15.48 -2.29
CA SER A 26 17.45 16.49 -3.36
C SER A 26 18.63 16.52 -4.32
N ASP A 27 19.83 16.23 -3.81
CA ASP A 27 21.09 16.44 -4.54
C ASP A 27 21.56 15.13 -5.18
N LEU A 28 20.99 14.00 -4.76
CA LEU A 28 21.33 12.68 -5.25
C LEU A 28 21.14 12.58 -6.78
N GLU A 29 20.00 13.02 -7.30
CA GLU A 29 19.71 12.95 -8.73
C GLU A 29 20.66 13.82 -9.55
N GLN A 30 20.93 15.05 -9.08
CA GLN A 30 21.86 15.98 -9.73
C GLN A 30 23.29 15.44 -9.73
N THR A 31 23.71 14.82 -8.63
CA THR A 31 25.04 14.21 -8.51
C THR A 31 25.20 13.04 -9.48
N LEU A 32 24.16 12.22 -9.66
CA LEU A 32 24.18 11.08 -10.59
C LEU A 32 24.13 11.53 -12.05
N LEU A 33 23.45 12.63 -12.36
CA LEU A 33 23.42 13.22 -13.69
C LEU A 33 24.79 13.74 -14.15
N ALA A 34 25.61 14.23 -13.22
CA ALA A 34 26.96 14.69 -13.50
C ALA A 34 27.99 13.55 -13.68
N LEU A 35 27.57 12.29 -13.46
CA LEU A 35 28.48 11.15 -13.42
C LEU A 35 28.88 10.70 -14.84
N PRO A 36 30.18 10.48 -15.13
CA PRO A 36 30.61 9.86 -16.38
C PRO A 36 30.08 8.42 -16.51
N PHE A 37 29.80 7.99 -17.73
CA PHE A 37 29.25 6.65 -18.01
C PHE A 37 30.09 5.50 -17.45
N ALA A 38 31.42 5.62 -17.47
CA ALA A 38 32.31 4.60 -16.95
C ALA A 38 32.10 4.35 -15.44
N ASP A 39 31.82 5.40 -14.69
CA ASP A 39 31.56 5.29 -13.25
C ASP A 39 30.12 4.88 -12.96
N ALA A 40 29.17 5.29 -13.80
CA ALA A 40 27.79 4.80 -13.77
C ALA A 40 27.71 3.27 -13.97
N LEU A 41 28.51 2.70 -14.88
CA LEU A 41 28.59 1.25 -15.06
C LEU A 41 29.14 0.52 -13.85
N LYS A 42 30.19 1.06 -13.20
CA LYS A 42 30.71 0.51 -11.94
C LYS A 42 29.64 0.54 -10.86
N LEU A 43 28.90 1.64 -10.77
CA LEU A 43 27.81 1.80 -9.81
C LEU A 43 26.67 0.80 -10.06
N LEU A 44 26.29 0.58 -11.32
CA LEU A 44 25.34 -0.48 -11.72
C LEU A 44 25.81 -1.88 -11.32
N SER A 45 27.13 -2.15 -11.39
CA SER A 45 27.67 -3.44 -10.95
C SER A 45 27.59 -3.62 -9.43
N TYR A 46 27.74 -2.54 -8.64
CA TYR A 46 27.59 -2.59 -7.19
C TYR A 46 26.14 -2.69 -6.74
N LEU A 47 25.19 -2.10 -7.48
CA LEU A 47 23.76 -2.19 -7.19
C LEU A 47 23.30 -3.65 -7.06
N LYS A 48 23.84 -4.56 -7.88
CA LYS A 48 23.57 -6.00 -7.77
C LYS A 48 23.93 -6.56 -6.40
N ASN A 49 25.08 -6.19 -5.84
CA ASN A 49 25.49 -6.69 -4.53
C ASN A 49 24.69 -6.04 -3.40
N TRP A 50 24.29 -4.78 -3.59
CA TRP A 50 23.52 -4.05 -2.60
C TRP A 50 22.08 -4.52 -2.48
N THR A 51 21.53 -5.27 -3.44
CA THR A 51 20.17 -5.86 -3.29
C THR A 51 20.06 -6.76 -2.07
N THR A 52 21.17 -7.28 -1.54
CA THR A 52 21.20 -8.00 -0.26
C THR A 52 20.85 -7.14 0.96
N TYR A 53 20.93 -5.81 0.84
CA TYR A 53 20.60 -4.86 1.91
C TYR A 53 19.14 -4.42 1.82
N THR A 54 18.25 -5.16 2.48
CA THR A 54 16.80 -4.89 2.54
C THR A 54 16.45 -3.52 3.16
N GLU A 55 17.29 -3.01 4.06
CA GLU A 55 17.09 -1.72 4.73
C GLU A 55 17.23 -0.51 3.79
N LYS A 56 17.89 -0.67 2.64
CA LYS A 56 18.19 0.42 1.69
C LYS A 56 17.55 0.21 0.32
N VAL A 57 16.49 -0.61 0.24
CA VAL A 57 15.81 -0.96 -1.03
C VAL A 57 15.37 0.28 -1.79
N GLU A 58 14.78 1.28 -1.12
CA GLU A 58 14.33 2.51 -1.77
C GLU A 58 15.48 3.27 -2.44
N LEU A 59 16.60 3.43 -1.73
CA LEU A 59 17.79 4.12 -2.24
C LEU A 59 18.34 3.37 -3.46
N ILE A 60 18.49 2.05 -3.36
CA ILE A 60 19.01 1.18 -4.44
C ILE A 60 18.11 1.27 -5.67
N CYS A 61 16.79 1.20 -5.50
CA CYS A 61 15.84 1.33 -6.61
C CYS A 61 15.91 2.72 -7.25
N ARG A 62 16.00 3.78 -6.44
CA ARG A 62 16.12 5.16 -6.94
C ARG A 62 17.41 5.36 -7.75
N LEU A 63 18.53 4.88 -7.24
CA LEU A 63 19.82 4.87 -7.95
C LEU A 63 19.72 4.15 -9.29
N ALA A 64 19.14 2.95 -9.29
CA ALA A 64 18.98 2.17 -10.51
C ALA A 64 18.16 2.92 -11.56
N ILE A 65 17.01 3.50 -11.17
CA ILE A 65 16.14 4.24 -12.09
C ILE A 65 16.87 5.46 -12.69
N VAL A 66 17.51 6.27 -11.85
CA VAL A 66 18.20 7.49 -12.30
C VAL A 66 19.35 7.15 -13.25
N LEU A 67 20.16 6.14 -12.92
CA LEU A 67 21.27 5.70 -13.78
C LEU A 67 20.76 5.12 -15.12
N LEU A 68 19.68 4.34 -15.08
CA LEU A 68 19.07 3.76 -16.27
C LEU A 68 18.49 4.83 -17.20
N HIS A 69 17.81 5.82 -16.63
CA HIS A 69 17.22 6.91 -17.41
C HIS A 69 18.29 7.83 -17.99
N THR A 70 19.30 8.19 -17.19
CA THR A 70 20.37 9.11 -17.61
C THR A 70 21.24 8.52 -18.72
N HIS A 71 21.61 7.24 -18.60
CA HIS A 71 22.55 6.59 -19.52
C HIS A 71 21.88 5.64 -20.52
N TYR A 72 20.57 5.78 -20.75
CA TYR A 72 19.76 4.87 -21.58
C TYR A 72 20.40 4.57 -22.95
N HIS A 73 20.81 5.62 -23.68
CA HIS A 73 21.38 5.47 -25.02
C HIS A 73 22.73 4.72 -25.03
N GLN A 74 23.55 4.96 -24.01
CA GLN A 74 24.86 4.32 -23.85
C GLN A 74 24.72 2.85 -23.43
N LEU A 75 23.72 2.54 -22.59
CA LEU A 75 23.44 1.18 -22.13
C LEU A 75 22.92 0.26 -23.24
N ILE A 76 22.07 0.77 -24.14
CA ILE A 76 21.54 -0.06 -25.24
C ILE A 76 22.60 -0.39 -26.28
N SER A 77 23.52 0.56 -26.51
CA SER A 77 24.60 0.45 -27.48
C SER A 77 25.67 -0.56 -27.04
N MET A 78 25.83 -0.80 -25.73
CA MET A 78 26.88 -1.67 -25.19
C MET A 78 26.36 -3.08 -24.89
N LEU A 79 26.93 -4.10 -25.55
CA LEU A 79 26.52 -5.50 -25.37
C LEU A 79 26.77 -6.03 -23.95
N SER A 80 27.90 -5.66 -23.34
CA SER A 80 28.27 -6.08 -21.98
C SER A 80 27.38 -5.47 -20.88
N ALA A 81 26.69 -4.36 -21.16
CA ALA A 81 25.72 -3.81 -20.23
C ALA A 81 24.46 -4.70 -20.13
N ARG A 82 24.10 -5.43 -21.20
CA ARG A 82 22.86 -6.21 -21.25
C ARG A 82 22.81 -7.34 -20.23
N SER A 83 23.93 -8.03 -19.99
CA SER A 83 24.00 -9.07 -18.96
C SER A 83 23.82 -8.49 -17.56
N ILE A 84 24.53 -7.38 -17.26
CA ILE A 84 24.43 -6.67 -15.98
C ILE A 84 22.98 -6.21 -15.73
N LEU A 85 22.32 -5.65 -16.76
CA LEU A 85 20.94 -5.20 -16.66
C LEU A 85 19.94 -6.34 -16.44
N SER A 86 20.16 -7.49 -17.09
CA SER A 86 19.29 -8.65 -16.91
C SER A 86 19.37 -9.16 -15.46
N GLU A 87 20.59 -9.32 -14.94
CA GLU A 87 20.80 -9.75 -13.56
C GLU A 87 20.26 -8.73 -12.55
N LEU A 88 20.49 -7.43 -12.80
CA LEU A 88 20.00 -6.36 -11.95
C LEU A 88 18.46 -6.29 -11.93
N LYS A 89 17.80 -6.49 -13.08
CA LYS A 89 16.34 -6.54 -13.17
C LYS A 89 15.77 -7.61 -12.26
N ASP A 90 16.29 -8.83 -12.34
CA ASP A 90 15.78 -9.96 -11.55
C ASP A 90 16.05 -9.73 -10.05
N ALA A 91 17.24 -9.23 -9.70
CA ALA A 91 17.60 -8.91 -8.32
C ALA A 91 16.72 -7.79 -7.72
N LEU A 92 16.51 -6.68 -8.46
CA LEU A 92 15.64 -5.59 -8.01
C LEU A 92 14.19 -6.03 -7.88
N HIS A 93 13.69 -6.85 -8.81
CA HIS A 93 12.32 -7.36 -8.72
C HIS A 93 12.13 -8.26 -7.50
N ALA A 94 13.11 -9.12 -7.20
CA ALA A 94 13.07 -10.01 -6.05
C ALA A 94 12.96 -9.24 -4.72
N ILE A 95 13.84 -8.25 -4.50
CA ILE A 95 13.87 -7.49 -3.23
C ILE A 95 12.64 -6.61 -3.04
N VAL A 96 12.13 -6.00 -4.11
CA VAL A 96 10.93 -5.17 -4.06
C VAL A 96 9.72 -6.05 -3.79
N LYS A 97 9.67 -7.23 -4.40
CA LYS A 97 8.61 -8.21 -4.16
C LYS A 97 8.63 -8.70 -2.71
N GLU A 98 9.79 -9.05 -2.18
CA GLU A 98 9.94 -9.47 -0.78
C GLU A 98 9.46 -8.38 0.18
N CYS A 99 9.94 -7.14 0.00
CA CYS A 99 9.51 -6.01 0.82
C CYS A 99 8.00 -5.78 0.73
N LYS A 100 7.43 -5.83 -0.48
CA LYS A 100 5.98 -5.71 -0.70
C LYS A 100 5.20 -6.84 -0.03
N ASP A 101 5.68 -8.07 -0.12
CA ASP A 101 4.99 -9.24 0.43
C ASP A 101 5.02 -9.20 1.97
N THR A 102 6.14 -8.81 2.60
CA THR A 102 6.22 -8.59 4.06
C THR A 102 5.29 -7.47 4.51
N LEU A 103 5.32 -6.32 3.85
CA LEU A 103 4.45 -5.18 4.19
C LEU A 103 2.97 -5.53 3.97
N GLY A 104 2.65 -6.23 2.87
CA GLY A 104 1.30 -6.65 2.54
C GLY A 104 0.73 -7.66 3.53
N PHE A 105 1.54 -8.64 3.94
CA PHE A 105 1.15 -9.60 4.97
C PHE A 105 0.91 -8.92 6.32
N ASN A 106 1.82 -8.05 6.75
CA ASN A 106 1.70 -7.31 8.00
C ASN A 106 0.46 -6.41 8.00
N LEU A 107 0.18 -5.72 6.89
CA LEU A 107 -1.00 -4.89 6.75
C LEU A 107 -2.30 -5.71 6.84
N ALA A 108 -2.35 -6.86 6.17
CA ALA A 108 -3.50 -7.77 6.23
C ALA A 108 -3.72 -8.33 7.64
N ALA A 109 -2.63 -8.71 8.33
CA ALA A 109 -2.69 -9.17 9.72
C ALA A 109 -3.20 -8.09 10.67
N MET A 110 -2.72 -6.85 10.52
CA MET A 110 -3.18 -5.71 11.32
C MET A 110 -4.64 -5.35 11.05
N ASP A 111 -5.10 -5.42 9.80
CA ASP A 111 -6.50 -5.19 9.47
C ASP A 111 -7.40 -6.29 10.04
N HIS A 112 -6.96 -7.55 9.98
CA HIS A 112 -7.67 -8.65 10.62
C HIS A 112 -7.77 -8.48 12.13
N LEU A 113 -6.66 -8.11 12.79
CA LEU A 113 -6.64 -7.85 14.23
C LEU A 113 -7.59 -6.70 14.61
N LYS A 114 -7.59 -5.62 13.80
CA LYS A 114 -8.51 -4.49 13.98
C LYS A 114 -9.97 -4.92 13.88
N GLN A 115 -10.32 -5.80 12.94
CA GLN A 115 -11.67 -6.35 12.81
C GLN A 115 -12.07 -7.23 14.01
N LEU A 116 -11.15 -8.05 14.52
CA LEU A 116 -11.40 -8.86 15.73
C LEU A 116 -11.65 -7.98 16.97
N ILE A 117 -10.81 -6.97 17.20
CA ILE A 117 -10.97 -6.03 18.31
C ILE A 117 -12.29 -5.26 18.19
N ALA A 118 -12.66 -4.82 16.99
CA ALA A 118 -13.95 -4.16 16.76
C ALA A 118 -15.13 -5.10 17.05
N ALA A 119 -15.05 -6.37 16.64
CA ALA A 119 -16.09 -7.35 16.91
C ALA A 119 -16.25 -7.67 18.41
N GLU A 120 -15.16 -7.75 19.15
CA GLU A 120 -15.14 -7.96 20.61
C GLU A 120 -15.65 -6.72 21.35
N SER A 121 -15.24 -5.52 20.94
CA SER A 121 -15.70 -4.25 21.53
C SER A 121 -17.18 -3.98 21.28
N ASP A 122 -17.72 -4.42 20.15
CA ASP A 122 -19.16 -4.36 19.85
C ASP A 122 -19.97 -5.42 20.60
N ALA A 123 -19.35 -6.41 21.24
CA ALA A 123 -20.06 -7.53 21.88
C ALA A 123 -21.10 -7.11 22.93
N PRO A 124 -20.87 -6.11 23.81
CA PRO A 124 -21.89 -5.65 24.77
C PRO A 124 -23.08 -4.97 24.09
N PHE A 125 -22.87 -4.33 22.93
CA PHE A 125 -23.91 -3.59 22.21
C PHE A 125 -24.64 -4.44 21.17
N ARG A 126 -24.12 -5.61 20.78
CA ARG A 126 -24.78 -6.54 19.87
C ARG A 126 -26.09 -7.08 20.45
N ASP A 127 -26.10 -7.50 21.72
CA ASP A 127 -27.34 -7.99 22.36
C ASP A 127 -28.38 -6.86 22.50
N ALA A 128 -27.94 -5.66 22.89
CA ALA A 128 -28.81 -4.47 22.95
C ALA A 128 -29.40 -4.10 21.58
N LYS A 129 -28.60 -4.13 20.50
CA LYS A 129 -29.05 -3.85 19.13
C LYS A 129 -30.04 -4.90 18.63
N THR A 130 -29.79 -6.18 18.93
CA THR A 130 -30.65 -7.30 18.54
C THR A 130 -32.01 -7.21 19.24
N LYS A 131 -32.00 -6.99 20.56
CA LYS A 131 -33.22 -6.78 21.35
C LYS A 131 -34.00 -5.54 20.91
N LEU A 132 -33.31 -4.44 20.57
CA LEU A 132 -33.95 -3.23 20.05
C LEU A 132 -34.68 -3.49 18.71
N LEU A 133 -34.05 -4.25 17.81
CA LEU A 133 -34.66 -4.63 16.53
C LEU A 133 -35.87 -5.55 16.73
N GLU A 134 -35.77 -6.50 17.66
CA GLU A 134 -36.88 -7.38 18.01
C GLU A 134 -38.07 -6.60 18.57
N ILE A 135 -37.82 -5.70 19.53
CA ILE A 135 -38.85 -4.80 20.09
C ILE A 135 -39.50 -3.96 18.99
N ARG A 136 -38.72 -3.37 18.07
CA ARG A 136 -39.26 -2.61 16.92
C ARG A 136 -40.15 -3.48 16.03
N SER A 137 -39.74 -4.72 15.75
CA SER A 137 -40.53 -5.65 14.94
C SER A 137 -41.84 -6.07 15.61
N GLN A 138 -41.81 -6.29 16.94
CA GLN A 138 -42.99 -6.63 17.72
C GLN A 138 -43.97 -5.44 17.79
N LEU A 139 -43.45 -4.22 17.97
CA LEU A 139 -44.24 -3.00 17.95
C LEU A 139 -44.87 -2.76 16.57
N ALA A 140 -44.14 -2.99 15.47
CA ALA A 140 -44.67 -2.89 14.12
C ALA A 140 -45.82 -3.88 13.88
N LYS A 141 -45.62 -5.17 14.22
CA LYS A 141 -46.67 -6.19 14.16
C LYS A 141 -47.88 -5.82 15.01
N ARG A 142 -47.66 -5.36 16.25
CA ARG A 142 -48.75 -4.92 17.14
C ARG A 142 -49.53 -3.73 16.58
N ASN A 143 -48.86 -2.83 15.87
CA ASN A 143 -49.50 -1.70 15.21
C ASN A 143 -50.32 -2.13 13.99
N GLU A 144 -49.87 -3.13 13.23
CA GLU A 144 -50.63 -3.72 12.12
C GLU A 144 -51.85 -4.52 12.60
N PHE A 145 -51.75 -5.22 13.73
CA PHE A 145 -52.86 -5.97 14.34
C PHE A 145 -53.80 -5.09 15.20
N ARG A 146 -53.57 -3.77 15.30
CA ARG A 146 -54.46 -2.87 16.04
C ARG A 146 -55.81 -2.82 15.31
N PRO A 147 -56.92 -3.30 15.93
CA PRO A 147 -58.22 -3.23 15.28
C PRO A 147 -58.58 -1.75 15.10
N GLU A 148 -58.84 -1.35 13.84
CA GLU A 148 -59.18 0.03 13.51
C GLU A 148 -60.26 0.55 14.47
N THR A 149 -59.96 1.68 15.11
CA THR A 149 -60.87 2.30 16.06
C THR A 149 -62.15 2.69 15.32
N ARG A 150 -63.30 2.66 15.99
CA ARG A 150 -64.61 2.93 15.36
C ARG A 150 -64.66 4.30 14.65
N GLU A 151 -63.81 5.25 15.07
CA GLU A 151 -63.61 6.55 14.43
C GLU A 151 -62.80 6.50 13.13
N GLU A 152 -61.75 5.68 13.05
CA GLU A 152 -60.93 5.49 11.85
C GLU A 152 -61.72 4.79 10.75
N ARG A 153 -62.54 3.79 11.13
CA ARG A 153 -63.52 3.17 10.23
C ARG A 153 -64.54 4.18 9.70
N LYS A 154 -65.02 5.09 10.54
CA LYS A 154 -65.94 6.18 10.14
C LYS A 154 -65.27 7.18 9.19
N LYS A 155 -63.99 7.53 9.42
CA LYS A 155 -63.20 8.41 8.53
C LYS A 155 -62.97 7.77 7.17
N LYS A 156 -62.55 6.50 7.09
CA LYS A 156 -62.42 5.76 5.82
C LYS A 156 -63.76 5.63 5.07
N LYS A 157 -64.88 5.45 5.78
CA LYS A 157 -66.22 5.40 5.17
C LYS A 157 -66.70 6.76 4.64
N LYS A 158 -66.33 7.86 5.30
CA LYS A 158 -66.57 9.24 4.80
C LYS A 158 -65.70 9.55 3.58
N GLN A 159 -64.44 9.09 3.58
CA GLN A 159 -63.50 9.33 2.48
C GLN A 159 -63.87 8.56 1.20
N LYS A 160 -64.35 7.30 1.32
CA LYS A 160 -64.93 6.56 0.19
C LYS A 160 -66.22 7.15 -0.37
N LYS A 161 -67.03 7.84 0.46
CA LYS A 161 -68.25 8.53 -0.01
C LYS A 161 -67.98 9.84 -0.74
N GLY A 162 -66.80 10.44 -0.58
CA GLY A 162 -66.40 11.67 -1.27
C GLY A 162 -65.87 11.45 -2.69
N THR A 163 -65.44 10.22 -3.03
CA THR A 163 -64.86 9.89 -4.34
C THR A 163 -65.86 9.43 -5.39
N ASP A 164 -67.08 9.03 -5.00
CA ASP A 164 -68.15 8.62 -5.95
C ASP A 164 -69.08 9.80 -6.36
N GLY A 165 -68.69 11.04 -6.04
CA GLY A 165 -69.51 12.24 -6.23
C GLY A 165 -68.99 13.25 -7.24
N HIS A 166 -68.18 12.83 -8.21
CA HIS A 166 -67.87 13.62 -9.41
C HIS A 166 -68.04 12.76 -10.66
N ALA A 167 -69.25 12.79 -11.21
CA ALA A 167 -69.57 12.55 -12.61
C ALA A 167 -70.45 13.71 -13.07
#